data_AF-A0A353Y2V2-F1
#
_entry.id   AF-A0A353Y2V2-F1
#
_cell.length_a   1.000
_cell.length_b   1.000
_cell.length_c   1.000
_cell.angle_alpha   90.00
_cell.angle_beta   90.00
_cell.angle_gamma   90.00
#
_symmetry.space_group_name_H-M   'P 1'
#
loop_
_entity.id
_entity.type
_entity.pdbx_description
1 polymer ?
#
loop_
_entity_poly.entity_id
_entity_poly.type
_entity_poly.pdbx_seq_one_letter_code
_entity_poly.pdbx_strand_id
1 'polypeptide(L)'
;MDGQASPAALTVCRLLDGQNFMTGFLVRLQSLQRRWTLLLPLACPWVAAAATIWQDWPLPLSVEARPAPVSLPEGWQVRAQAEPCRLQSLTVFDGLPQEQAALVPETDQTLPGGRGLLSWTLTPASAAGTWVALAYSCKTLVLSRPLPASATGFRVRYDRRVRPDGLPRILGAEIRVEAEPAAGVPR
;
A
#
# COMPACT_ATOMS: atom_id res chain seq x y z
N MET A 1 -18.34 -55.93 2.93
CA MET A 1 -19.14 -54.79 2.42
C MET A 1 -18.20 -53.93 1.62
N ASP A 2 -18.07 -54.37 0.39
CA ASP A 2 -17.25 -53.87 -0.69
C ASP A 2 -17.79 -52.54 -1.22
N GLY A 3 -16.90 -51.72 -1.79
CA GLY A 3 -17.30 -50.48 -2.45
C GLY A 3 -16.11 -49.70 -3.02
N GLN A 4 -15.21 -50.37 -3.73
CA GLN A 4 -14.12 -49.77 -4.49
C GLN A 4 -14.29 -50.11 -5.98
N ALA A 5 -14.42 -49.07 -6.83
CA ALA A 5 -14.32 -49.00 -8.30
C ALA A 5 -15.01 -47.68 -8.72
N SER A 6 -14.66 -46.86 -9.72
CA SER A 6 -13.86 -46.90 -10.96
C SER A 6 -14.00 -45.48 -11.59
N PRO A 7 -13.62 -45.17 -12.85
CA PRO A 7 -12.45 -45.53 -13.66
C PRO A 7 -11.80 -44.29 -14.35
N ALA A 8 -10.72 -44.58 -15.08
CA ALA A 8 -10.03 -43.70 -16.03
C ALA A 8 -10.75 -43.54 -17.39
N ALA A 9 -10.42 -42.46 -18.12
CA ALA A 9 -10.36 -42.37 -19.59
C ALA A 9 -9.54 -41.09 -19.95
N LEU A 10 -8.41 -41.14 -20.66
CA LEU A 10 -8.25 -41.27 -22.14
C LEU A 10 -9.01 -40.13 -22.86
N THR A 11 -8.50 -39.35 -23.83
CA THR A 11 -7.60 -39.70 -24.94
C THR A 11 -7.44 -38.47 -25.87
N VAL A 12 -6.24 -38.32 -26.48
CA VAL A 12 -5.98 -37.89 -27.89
C VAL A 12 -6.31 -36.44 -28.31
N CYS A 13 -5.64 -35.77 -29.26
CA CYS A 13 -4.29 -35.74 -29.85
C CYS A 13 -4.36 -34.57 -30.88
N ARG A 14 -3.16 -34.18 -31.35
CA ARG A 14 -2.84 -33.62 -32.68
C ARG A 14 -3.11 -32.12 -32.89
N LEU A 15 -2.16 -31.32 -33.36
CA LEU A 15 -1.20 -31.37 -34.49
C LEU A 15 -1.72 -30.40 -35.55
N LEU A 16 -0.87 -29.47 -35.96
CA LEU A 16 -0.74 -28.82 -37.29
C LEU A 16 0.28 -27.69 -37.08
N ASP A 17 1.52 -27.89 -37.53
CA ASP A 17 2.05 -27.36 -38.82
C ASP A 17 2.32 -25.85 -38.73
N GLY A 18 3.46 -25.31 -39.15
CA GLY A 18 4.53 -25.84 -39.98
C GLY A 18 5.16 -24.70 -40.75
N GLN A 19 6.47 -24.80 -40.92
CA GLN A 19 7.29 -24.29 -42.03
C GLN A 19 7.87 -22.86 -42.03
N ASN A 20 9.21 -22.90 -41.97
CA ASN A 20 10.24 -21.95 -42.39
C ASN A 20 10.04 -21.40 -43.81
N PHE A 21 10.53 -20.18 -44.09
CA PHE A 21 11.09 -19.87 -45.41
C PHE A 21 12.25 -18.84 -45.37
N MET A 22 13.12 -18.99 -46.34
CA MET A 22 14.53 -18.61 -46.45
C MET A 22 14.90 -17.11 -46.50
N THR A 23 16.04 -16.85 -45.88
CA THR A 23 17.24 -16.14 -46.37
C THR A 23 17.29 -15.64 -47.82
N GLY A 24 17.54 -14.33 -47.97
CA GLY A 24 18.63 -13.81 -48.83
C GLY A 24 18.24 -13.12 -50.15
N PHE A 25 18.47 -11.81 -50.25
CA PHE A 25 18.95 -11.15 -51.48
C PHE A 25 19.60 -9.79 -51.14
N LEU A 26 20.90 -9.67 -51.42
CA LEU A 26 21.68 -8.43 -51.46
C LEU A 26 21.48 -7.77 -52.84
N VAL A 27 21.10 -6.50 -52.95
CA VAL A 27 21.53 -5.60 -54.06
C VAL A 27 21.52 -4.13 -53.61
N ARG A 28 22.64 -3.46 -53.88
CA ARG A 28 22.94 -2.01 -53.79
C ARG A 28 21.90 -1.14 -54.52
N LEU A 29 21.68 0.09 -54.03
CA LEU A 29 21.83 1.30 -54.87
C LEU A 29 21.80 2.58 -54.02
N GLN A 30 22.83 3.39 -54.24
CA GLN A 30 22.98 4.73 -53.74
C GLN A 30 22.11 5.72 -54.54
N SER A 31 21.82 6.83 -53.87
CA SER A 31 21.71 8.18 -54.43
C SER A 31 20.35 8.67 -54.94
N LEU A 32 20.07 9.90 -54.49
CA LEU A 32 19.16 10.92 -55.03
C LEU A 32 17.67 10.74 -54.74
N GLN A 33 17.14 11.71 -53.99
CA GLN A 33 15.80 12.34 -54.04
C GLN A 33 15.53 12.87 -52.60
N ARG A 34 16.23 13.90 -52.12
CA ARG A 34 15.84 15.32 -52.26
C ARG A 34 14.34 15.52 -52.56
N ARG A 35 13.48 15.25 -51.58
CA ARG A 35 12.12 15.79 -51.53
C ARG A 35 11.81 16.32 -50.14
N TRP A 36 11.77 17.65 -50.05
CA TRP A 36 11.16 18.40 -48.96
C TRP A 36 9.74 17.87 -48.69
N THR A 37 9.54 17.29 -47.52
CA THR A 37 8.23 17.20 -46.89
C THR A 37 8.30 18.01 -45.61
N LEU A 38 7.54 19.09 -45.60
CA LEU A 38 7.21 19.91 -44.44
C LEU A 38 6.54 19.02 -43.40
N LEU A 39 7.32 18.40 -42.52
CA LEU A 39 6.81 17.75 -41.32
C LEU A 39 6.60 18.84 -40.26
N LEU A 40 5.37 19.34 -40.21
CA LEU A 40 4.81 20.01 -39.05
C LEU A 40 5.15 19.16 -37.82
N PRO A 41 5.90 19.67 -36.81
CA PRO A 41 5.96 18.98 -35.54
C PRO A 41 4.58 19.15 -34.92
N LEU A 42 3.74 18.13 -35.06
CA LEU A 42 2.63 17.87 -34.15
C LEU A 42 3.27 17.74 -32.76
N ALA A 43 3.44 18.87 -32.09
CA ALA A 43 3.72 18.95 -30.68
C ALA A 43 2.48 18.36 -29.99
N CYS A 44 2.45 17.04 -29.82
CA CYS A 44 1.58 16.41 -28.84
C CYS A 44 2.03 16.95 -27.48
N PRO A 45 1.25 17.82 -26.81
CA PRO A 45 1.53 18.09 -25.40
C PRO A 45 1.26 16.77 -24.70
N TRP A 46 2.33 16.04 -24.39
CA TRP A 46 2.27 14.87 -23.52
C TRP A 46 1.89 15.42 -22.14
N VAL A 47 0.59 15.49 -21.87
CA VAL A 47 0.09 15.71 -20.52
C VAL A 47 0.45 14.43 -19.77
N ALA A 48 1.64 14.45 -19.16
CA ALA A 48 2.08 13.39 -18.27
C ALA A 48 1.14 13.43 -17.05
N ALA A 49 0.12 12.57 -17.06
CA ALA A 49 -0.66 12.32 -15.87
C ALA A 49 0.29 11.82 -14.79
N ALA A 50 0.38 12.55 -13.67
CA ALA A 50 1.22 12.16 -12.54
C ALA A 50 0.80 10.75 -12.09
N ALA A 51 1.74 9.81 -12.11
CA ALA A 51 1.46 8.45 -11.65
C ALA A 51 1.20 8.48 -10.14
N THR A 52 0.02 8.02 -9.71
CA THR A 52 -0.22 7.73 -8.29
C THR A 52 0.47 6.42 -7.93
N ILE A 53 1.36 6.46 -6.94
CA ILE A 53 2.15 5.31 -6.51
C ILE A 53 1.81 4.98 -5.05
N TRP A 54 1.67 3.69 -4.74
CA TRP A 54 1.62 3.21 -3.36
C TRP A 54 3.04 3.12 -2.82
N GLN A 55 3.27 3.72 -1.67
CA GLN A 55 4.55 3.70 -0.98
C GLN A 55 4.36 3.29 0.48
N ASP A 56 5.37 2.66 1.07
CA ASP A 56 5.35 2.29 2.48
C ASP A 56 5.21 3.54 3.36
N TRP A 57 4.29 3.49 4.32
CA TRP A 57 4.13 4.53 5.32
C TRP A 57 4.87 4.14 6.61
N PRO A 58 5.71 5.02 7.18
CA PRO A 58 6.50 4.71 8.37
C PRO A 58 5.59 4.48 9.58
N LEU A 59 5.29 3.21 9.86
CA LEU A 59 4.41 2.77 10.92
C LEU A 59 5.24 2.13 12.06
N PRO A 60 5.40 2.79 13.22
CA PRO A 60 6.09 2.20 14.35
C PRO A 60 5.26 1.05 14.95
N LEU A 61 5.58 -0.19 14.58
CA LEU A 61 4.87 -1.38 15.09
C LEU A 61 5.11 -1.64 16.59
N SER A 62 6.21 -1.10 17.12
CA SER A 62 6.61 -1.25 18.50
C SER A 62 7.31 0.02 18.98
N VAL A 63 7.07 0.41 20.22
CA VAL A 63 7.71 1.58 20.84
C VAL A 63 8.17 1.24 22.25
N GLU A 64 9.32 1.78 22.65
CA GLU A 64 9.79 1.70 24.03
C GLU A 64 9.19 2.86 24.82
N ALA A 65 8.25 2.58 25.72
CA ALA A 65 7.74 3.58 26.65
C ALA A 65 8.49 3.45 27.97
N ARG A 66 9.26 4.49 28.34
CA ARG A 66 9.82 4.58 29.69
C ARG A 66 8.75 5.13 30.62
N PRO A 67 8.44 4.46 31.76
CA PRO A 67 7.56 5.02 32.76
C PRO A 67 8.12 6.38 33.23
N ALA A 68 7.25 7.39 33.32
CA ALA A 68 7.59 8.60 34.06
C ALA A 68 7.80 8.24 35.54
N PRO A 69 8.68 8.96 36.27
CA PRO A 69 8.83 8.77 37.70
C PRO A 69 7.49 9.11 38.39
N VAL A 70 6.98 8.18 39.21
CA VAL A 70 5.74 8.35 39.99
C VAL A 70 6.09 8.27 41.47
N SER A 71 5.55 9.18 42.28
CA SER A 71 5.62 9.07 43.73
C SER A 71 4.79 7.88 44.20
N LEU A 72 5.44 6.91 44.85
CA LEU A 72 4.79 5.71 45.35
C LEU A 72 4.51 5.86 46.85
N PRO A 73 3.38 5.34 47.35
CA PRO A 73 3.18 5.17 48.78
C PRO A 73 4.27 4.30 49.39
N GLU A 74 4.54 4.49 50.68
CA GLU A 74 5.54 3.71 51.40
C GLU A 74 5.29 2.20 51.29
N GLY A 75 6.36 1.44 51.06
CA GLY A 75 6.30 -0.02 50.89
C GLY A 75 5.94 -0.51 49.47
N TRP A 76 5.58 0.39 48.54
CA TRP A 76 5.28 0.01 47.15
C TRP A 76 6.51 0.10 46.26
N GLN A 77 6.65 -0.84 45.33
CA GLN A 77 7.72 -0.86 44.34
C GLN A 77 7.13 -0.85 42.94
N VAL A 78 7.68 0.00 42.07
CA VAL A 78 7.39 -0.06 40.63
C VAL A 78 8.32 -1.08 39.99
N ARG A 79 7.73 -2.11 39.37
CA ARG A 79 8.44 -2.91 38.37
C ARG A 79 8.19 -2.28 37.01
N ALA A 80 9.26 -1.90 36.32
CA ALA A 80 9.17 -1.55 34.91
C ALA A 80 8.77 -2.80 34.13
N GLN A 81 7.73 -2.70 33.31
CA GLN A 81 7.41 -3.75 32.36
C GLN A 81 8.48 -3.72 31.28
N ALA A 82 9.21 -4.83 31.13
CA ALA A 82 10.35 -4.92 30.22
C ALA A 82 9.93 -5.12 28.76
N GLU A 83 8.66 -5.42 28.50
CA GLU A 83 8.18 -5.66 27.15
C GLU A 83 7.88 -4.34 26.41
N PRO A 84 8.30 -4.22 25.15
CA PRO A 84 8.00 -3.04 24.36
C PRO A 84 6.51 -2.96 24.03
N CYS A 85 6.01 -1.74 23.92
CA CYS A 85 4.61 -1.47 23.64
C CYS A 85 4.31 -1.79 22.19
N ARG A 86 3.32 -2.64 21.94
CA ARG A 86 2.98 -3.08 20.58
C ARG A 86 1.81 -2.27 20.05
N LEU A 87 1.83 -1.99 18.76
CA LEU A 87 0.71 -1.36 18.08
C LEU A 87 -0.52 -2.28 18.16
N GLN A 88 -1.59 -1.77 18.75
CA GLN A 88 -2.82 -2.52 19.00
C GLN A 88 -3.92 -2.15 18.01
N SER A 89 -4.09 -0.86 17.73
CA SER A 89 -5.07 -0.38 16.74
C SER A 89 -4.58 0.88 16.01
N LEU A 90 -5.22 1.13 14.87
CA LEU A 90 -4.99 2.30 14.04
C LEU A 90 -6.35 2.87 13.64
N THR A 91 -6.49 4.19 13.73
CA THR A 91 -7.69 4.90 13.28
C THR A 91 -7.29 6.07 12.38
N VAL A 92 -7.98 6.20 11.25
CA VAL A 92 -7.83 7.32 10.32
C VAL A 92 -8.92 8.34 10.63
N PHE A 93 -8.61 9.63 10.63
CA PHE A 93 -9.52 10.73 10.94
C PHE A 93 -9.52 11.77 9.82
N ASP A 94 -10.66 12.39 9.56
CA ASP A 94 -10.77 13.60 8.74
C ASP A 94 -10.79 14.82 9.66
N GLY A 95 -9.62 15.37 9.93
CA GLY A 95 -9.39 16.36 10.96
C GLY A 95 -8.54 15.82 12.11
N LEU A 96 -8.44 16.61 13.18
CA LEU A 96 -7.65 16.25 14.35
C LEU A 96 -8.31 15.07 15.09
N PRO A 97 -7.54 14.13 15.67
CA PRO A 97 -8.13 13.03 16.44
C PRO A 97 -9.07 13.47 17.58
N GLN A 98 -8.85 14.65 18.15
CA GLN A 98 -9.68 15.26 19.18
C GLN A 98 -11.07 15.66 18.67
N GLU A 99 -11.23 15.87 17.37
CA GLU A 99 -12.50 16.18 16.72
C GLU A 99 -13.35 14.92 16.48
N GLN A 100 -12.77 13.73 16.73
CA GLN A 100 -13.46 12.42 16.70
C GLN A 100 -14.11 12.06 15.35
N ALA A 101 -13.67 12.68 14.25
CA ALA A 101 -14.13 12.42 12.89
C ALA A 101 -13.45 11.17 12.28
N ALA A 102 -13.66 10.00 12.89
CA ALA A 102 -13.04 8.75 12.44
C ALA A 102 -13.61 8.27 11.09
N LEU A 103 -12.73 7.93 10.15
CA LEU A 103 -13.05 7.39 8.83
C LEU A 103 -13.15 5.86 8.88
N VAL A 104 -14.24 5.34 8.34
CA VAL A 104 -14.45 3.89 8.16
C VAL A 104 -13.76 3.45 6.87
N PRO A 105 -13.00 2.32 6.88
CA PRO A 105 -12.41 1.80 5.65
C PRO A 105 -13.50 1.42 4.65
N GLU A 106 -13.31 1.73 3.37
CA GLU A 106 -14.29 1.34 2.34
C GLU A 106 -14.25 -0.15 2.03
N THR A 107 -13.08 -0.77 2.20
CA THR A 107 -12.92 -2.21 1.97
C THR A 107 -12.20 -2.88 3.11
N ASP A 108 -12.69 -4.05 3.50
CA ASP A 108 -11.97 -5.03 4.32
C ASP A 108 -11.80 -6.33 3.52
N GLN A 109 -10.65 -6.46 2.87
CA GLN A 109 -10.35 -7.60 1.99
C GLN A 109 -9.64 -8.69 2.76
N THR A 110 -10.14 -9.93 2.67
CA THR A 110 -9.46 -11.11 3.21
C THR A 110 -8.49 -11.66 2.17
N LEU A 111 -7.22 -11.80 2.56
CA LEU A 111 -6.14 -12.31 1.72
C LEU A 111 -5.73 -13.74 2.13
N PRO A 112 -5.09 -14.51 1.22
CA PRO A 112 -4.55 -15.82 1.55
C PRO A 112 -3.60 -15.81 2.74
N GLY A 113 -3.66 -16.88 3.54
CA GLY A 113 -2.84 -17.03 4.74
C GLY A 113 -3.41 -16.35 5.99
N GLY A 114 -4.66 -15.88 5.97
CA GLY A 114 -5.28 -15.22 7.12
C GLY A 114 -4.89 -13.74 7.27
N ARG A 115 -4.31 -13.15 6.22
CA ARG A 115 -4.02 -11.73 6.14
C ARG A 115 -5.28 -10.95 5.75
N GLY A 116 -5.32 -9.68 6.10
CA GLY A 116 -6.36 -8.76 5.65
C GLY A 116 -5.78 -7.43 5.19
N LEU A 117 -6.57 -6.70 4.42
CA LEU A 117 -6.24 -5.38 3.90
C LEU A 117 -7.44 -4.44 4.08
N LEU A 118 -7.26 -3.43 4.93
CA LEU A 118 -8.17 -2.30 5.02
C LEU A 118 -7.73 -1.21 4.05
N SER A 119 -8.66 -0.58 3.35
CA SER A 119 -8.37 0.54 2.43
C SER A 119 -9.27 1.73 2.73
N TRP A 120 -8.69 2.92 2.61
CA TRP A 120 -9.33 4.23 2.66
C TRP A 120 -9.02 5.00 1.37
N THR A 121 -10.01 5.73 0.86
CA THR A 121 -9.88 6.74 -0.18
C THR A 121 -9.94 8.08 0.51
N LEU A 122 -8.88 8.87 0.36
CA LEU A 122 -8.74 10.10 1.13
C LEU A 122 -9.23 11.28 0.30
N THR A 123 -10.30 11.89 0.77
CA THR A 123 -10.81 13.18 0.31
C THR A 123 -11.05 14.05 1.54
N PRO A 124 -10.00 14.72 2.07
CA PRO A 124 -10.11 15.46 3.33
C PRO A 124 -11.17 16.56 3.19
N ALA A 125 -12.20 16.53 4.04
CA ALA A 125 -13.16 17.62 4.13
C ALA A 125 -12.73 18.65 5.18
N SER A 126 -11.92 18.24 6.16
CA SER A 126 -11.37 19.13 7.17
C SER A 126 -10.18 19.94 6.63
N ALA A 127 -10.11 21.21 7.01
CA ALA A 127 -8.95 22.06 6.76
C ALA A 127 -7.67 21.55 7.47
N ALA A 128 -7.83 20.78 8.54
CA ALA A 128 -6.71 20.13 9.25
C ALA A 128 -6.18 18.90 8.51
N GLY A 129 -6.82 18.49 7.40
CA GLY A 129 -6.44 17.34 6.59
C GLY A 129 -6.73 16.00 7.26
N THR A 130 -6.22 14.92 6.67
CA THR A 130 -6.38 13.58 7.22
C THR A 130 -5.30 13.25 8.24
N TRP A 131 -5.70 12.68 9.38
CA TRP A 131 -4.80 12.23 10.45
C TRP A 131 -4.87 10.74 10.67
N VAL A 132 -3.79 10.17 11.20
CA VAL A 132 -3.75 8.79 11.66
C VAL A 132 -3.36 8.78 13.14
N ALA A 133 -4.14 8.07 13.95
CA ALA A 133 -3.81 7.77 15.34
C ALA A 133 -3.47 6.29 15.52
N LEU A 134 -2.43 6.03 16.31
CA LEU A 134 -1.87 4.72 16.61
C LEU A 134 -2.01 4.48 18.11
N ALA A 135 -2.80 3.50 18.52
CA ALA A 135 -2.95 3.13 19.92
C ALA A 135 -2.09 1.92 20.25
N TYR A 136 -1.33 2.00 21.33
CA TYR A 136 -0.43 0.95 21.78
C TYR A 136 -0.97 0.20 22.99
N SER A 137 -0.55 -1.06 23.13
CA SER A 137 -1.00 -1.95 24.21
C SER A 137 -0.57 -1.51 25.61
N CYS A 138 0.48 -0.69 25.72
CA CYS A 138 0.93 -0.19 27.01
C CYS A 138 0.25 1.16 27.33
N LYS A 139 -0.46 1.20 28.47
CA LYS A 139 -0.75 2.44 29.20
C LYS A 139 -1.21 3.63 28.36
N THR A 140 -2.33 3.47 27.64
CA THR A 140 -3.04 4.55 26.92
C THR A 140 -2.16 5.41 26.01
N LEU A 141 -1.04 4.87 25.52
CA LEU A 141 -0.16 5.62 24.62
C LEU A 141 -0.80 5.69 23.24
N VAL A 142 -1.07 6.93 22.79
CA VAL A 142 -1.58 7.22 21.45
C VAL A 142 -0.59 8.14 20.74
N LEU A 143 -0.13 7.73 19.56
CA LEU A 143 0.66 8.58 18.68
C LEU A 143 -0.21 9.04 17.51
N SER A 144 -0.20 10.33 17.22
CA SER A 144 -0.95 10.90 16.09
C SER A 144 -0.02 11.60 15.11
N ARG A 145 -0.25 11.42 13.81
CA ARG A 145 0.52 12.08 12.75
C ARG A 145 -0.40 12.50 11.59
N PRO A 146 -0.21 13.69 11.00
CA PRO A 146 -0.92 14.07 9.80
C PRO A 146 -0.40 13.28 8.59
N LEU A 147 -1.29 12.95 7.66
CA LEU A 147 -0.92 12.47 6.35
C LEU A 147 -0.51 13.65 5.44
N PRO A 148 0.36 13.43 4.44
CA PRO A 148 0.68 14.45 3.45
C PRO A 148 -0.60 14.93 2.74
N ALA A 149 -0.65 16.21 2.41
CA ALA A 149 -1.82 16.79 1.71
C ALA A 149 -2.07 16.18 0.32
N SER A 150 -1.03 15.60 -0.31
CA SER A 150 -1.11 14.89 -1.59
C SER A 150 -1.58 13.44 -1.46
N ALA A 151 -1.91 12.97 -0.25
CA ALA A 151 -2.36 11.60 -0.03
C ALA A 151 -3.80 11.42 -0.51
N THR A 152 -3.99 10.47 -1.43
CA THR A 152 -5.30 10.14 -2.02
C THR A 152 -5.80 8.75 -1.61
N GLY A 153 -5.01 8.01 -0.83
CA GLY A 153 -5.39 6.69 -0.34
C GLY A 153 -4.50 6.22 0.80
N PHE A 154 -5.07 5.40 1.67
CA PHE A 154 -4.36 4.77 2.77
C PHE A 154 -4.74 3.30 2.87
N ARG A 155 -3.78 2.44 3.21
CA ARG A 155 -4.00 0.99 3.32
C ARG A 155 -3.31 0.45 4.54
N VAL A 156 -3.94 -0.51 5.20
CA VAL A 156 -3.39 -1.20 6.37
C VAL A 156 -3.45 -2.70 6.16
N ARG A 157 -2.28 -3.34 6.30
CA ARG A 157 -2.12 -4.79 6.26
C ARG A 157 -2.17 -5.33 7.68
N TYR A 158 -2.91 -6.41 7.89
CA TYR A 158 -3.07 -7.02 9.21
C TYR A 158 -3.15 -8.55 9.14
N ASP A 159 -2.89 -9.23 10.26
CA ASP A 159 -2.99 -10.68 10.42
C ASP A 159 -4.15 -11.03 11.35
N ARG A 160 -5.12 -11.80 10.84
CA ARG A 160 -6.34 -12.19 11.55
C ARG A 160 -6.15 -13.38 12.48
N ARG A 161 -5.07 -14.15 12.28
CA ARG A 161 -4.75 -15.35 13.06
C ARG A 161 -4.00 -14.99 14.34
N VAL A 162 -3.20 -13.94 14.29
CA VAL A 162 -2.46 -13.43 15.45
C VAL A 162 -3.28 -12.33 16.11
N ARG A 163 -3.84 -12.61 17.30
CA ARG A 163 -4.73 -11.70 18.02
C ARG A 163 -4.23 -11.34 19.43
N PRO A 164 -3.18 -10.52 19.55
CA PRO A 164 -2.83 -9.95 20.85
C PRO A 164 -4.03 -9.16 21.38
N ASP A 165 -4.42 -9.43 22.63
CA ASP A 165 -5.50 -8.72 23.31
C ASP A 165 -6.85 -8.75 22.55
N GLY A 166 -7.08 -9.80 21.74
CA GLY A 166 -8.31 -10.01 20.98
C GLY A 166 -8.40 -9.27 19.65
N LEU A 167 -7.44 -8.40 19.31
CA LEU A 167 -7.43 -7.60 18.09
C LEU A 167 -6.43 -8.15 17.05
N PRO A 168 -6.74 -8.08 15.74
CA PRO A 168 -5.81 -8.53 14.70
C PRO A 168 -4.48 -7.77 14.75
N ARG A 169 -3.36 -8.47 14.56
CA ARG A 169 -2.03 -7.86 14.56
C ARG A 169 -1.83 -7.02 13.30
N ILE A 170 -1.54 -5.74 13.47
CA ILE A 170 -1.16 -4.85 12.36
C ILE A 170 0.27 -5.21 11.89
N LEU A 171 0.44 -5.29 10.57
CA LEU A 171 1.70 -5.68 9.92
C LEU A 171 2.41 -4.50 9.25
N GLY A 172 1.65 -3.50 8.79
CA GLY A 172 2.20 -2.35 8.08
C GLY A 172 1.11 -1.48 7.47
N ALA A 173 1.52 -0.32 6.96
CA ALA A 173 0.65 0.60 6.27
C ALA A 173 1.31 1.13 5.00
N GLU A 174 0.48 1.46 4.02
CA GLU A 174 0.89 2.03 2.74
C GLU A 174 0.06 3.28 2.48
N ILE A 175 0.66 4.27 1.84
CA ILE A 175 -0.01 5.50 1.45
C ILE A 175 0.09 5.65 -0.06
N ARG A 176 -0.98 6.14 -0.68
CA ARG A 176 -0.99 6.55 -2.07
C ARG A 176 -0.86 8.06 -2.13
N VAL A 177 0.20 8.55 -2.74
CA VAL A 177 0.43 9.97 -2.97
C VAL A 177 0.41 10.26 -4.46
N GLU A 178 -0.09 11.43 -4.85
CA GLU A 178 0.16 11.97 -6.17
C GLU A 178 1.65 12.33 -6.29
N ALA A 179 2.29 11.85 -7.37
CA ALA A 179 3.67 12.24 -7.65
C ALA A 179 3.71 13.74 -7.91
N GLU A 180 4.57 14.45 -7.16
CA GLU A 180 4.82 15.87 -7.42
C GLU A 180 5.34 16.00 -8.86
N PRO A 181 4.71 16.83 -9.72
CA PRO A 181 5.19 17.01 -11.08
C PRO A 181 6.60 17.55 -11.01
N ALA A 182 7.56 16.83 -11.60
CA ALA A 182 8.97 17.19 -11.58
C ALA A 182 9.13 18.67 -11.96
N ALA A 183 9.46 19.51 -10.97
CA ALA A 183 9.65 20.93 -11.14
C ALA A 183 10.89 21.14 -12.02
N GLY A 184 10.68 21.21 -13.33
CA GLY A 184 11.76 21.13 -14.30
C GLY A 184 11.37 21.70 -15.66
N VAL A 185 10.75 22.88 -15.69
CA VAL A 185 10.86 23.76 -16.86
C VAL A 185 11.24 25.15 -16.34
N PRO A 186 12.54 25.52 -16.33
CA PRO A 186 12.90 26.93 -16.23
C PRO A 186 12.25 27.67 -17.41
N ARG A 187 11.52 28.74 -17.10
CA ARG A 187 10.98 29.68 -18.09
C ARG A 187 12.09 30.49 -18.74
#